data_AF-A0A357D7B2-F1
#
_entry.id   AF-A0A357D7B2-F1
#
_cell.length_a   1.000
_cell.length_b   1.000
_cell.length_c   1.000
_cell.angle_alpha   90.00
_cell.angle_beta   90.00
_cell.angle_gamma   90.00
#
_symmetry.space_group_name_H-M   'P 1'
#
loop_
_entity.id
_entity.type
_entity.pdbx_description
1 polymer ?
#
loop_
_entity_poly.entity_id
_entity_poly.type
_entity_poly.pdbx_seq_one_letter_code
_entity_poly.pdbx_strand_id
1 'polypeptide(L)' 'TPAGNGWILVTTGGFPLGWAKRVGNLVKNQYPPAWRIK' A
#
# COMPACT_ATOMS: atom_id res chain seq x y z
N THR A 1 -18.50 -8.05 -1.39
CA THR A 1 -17.02 -7.92 -1.26
C THR A 1 -16.74 -7.36 0.13
N PRO A 2 -15.71 -7.83 0.87
CA PRO A 2 -15.39 -7.26 2.18
C PRO A 2 -15.21 -5.74 2.11
N ALA A 3 -15.84 -5.01 3.03
CA ALA A 3 -15.68 -3.57 3.14
C ALA A 3 -14.20 -3.24 3.38
N GLY A 4 -13.58 -2.45 2.50
CA GLY A 4 -12.18 -2.05 2.60
C GLY A 4 -11.24 -2.68 1.58
N ASN A 5 -11.70 -3.56 0.69
CA ASN A 5 -10.89 -3.96 -0.46
C ASN A 5 -10.79 -2.81 -1.48
N GLY A 6 -9.58 -2.51 -1.95
CA GLY A 6 -9.37 -1.41 -2.88
C GLY A 6 -7.95 -0.85 -2.85
N TRP A 7 -7.76 0.26 -3.56
CA TRP A 7 -6.53 1.01 -3.54
C TRP A 7 -6.50 1.93 -2.32
N ILE A 8 -5.35 1.98 -1.66
CA ILE A 8 -5.10 2.84 -0.50
C ILE A 8 -3.83 3.64 -0.75
N LEU A 9 -3.87 4.92 -0.40
CA LEU A 9 -2.68 5.76 -0.36
C LEU A 9 -1.98 5.54 0.98
N VAL A 10 -0.74 5.07 0.94
CA VAL A 10 0.09 4.88 2.13
C VAL A 10 0.80 6.20 2.42
N THR A 11 0.65 6.69 3.65
CA THR A 11 1.32 7.92 4.12
C THR A 11 2.10 7.63 5.41
N THR A 12 3.20 8.35 5.62
CA THR A 12 3.95 8.36 6.89
C THR A 12 4.25 9.79 7.29
N GLY A 13 3.94 10.19 8.52
CA GLY A 13 4.17 11.57 8.98
C GLY A 13 3.54 12.66 8.11
N GLY A 14 2.42 12.36 7.42
CA GLY A 14 1.79 13.26 6.46
C GLY A 14 2.36 13.24 5.04
N PHE A 15 3.44 12.48 4.80
CA PHE A 15 4.06 12.34 3.47
C PHE A 15 3.56 11.09 2.75
N PRO A 16 3.17 11.18 1.46
CA PRO A 16 2.74 10.03 0.68
C PRO A 16 3.94 9.14 0.29
N LEU A 17 3.90 7.87 0.69
CA LEU A 17 4.91 6.86 0.35
C LEU A 17 4.57 6.11 -0.94
N GLY A 18 3.29 6.06 -1.31
CA GLY A 18 2.82 5.43 -2.54
C GLY A 18 1.53 4.65 -2.37
N TRP A 19 1.24 3.79 -3.34
CA TRP A 19 -0.01 3.03 -3.41
C TRP A 19 0.15 1.62 -2.84
N ALA A 20 -0.89 1.16 -2.17
CA ALA A 20 -1.06 -0.25 -1.84
C ALA A 20 -2.47 -0.71 -2.22
N LYS A 21 -2.63 -2.02 -2.41
CA LYS A 21 -3.93 -2.64 -2.68
C LYS A 21 -4.31 -3.55 -1.52
N ARG A 22 -5.44 -3.27 -0.88
CA ARG A 22 -6.01 -4.13 0.16
C ARG A 22 -6.85 -5.23 -0.48
N VAL A 23 -6.55 -6.47 -0.12
CA VAL A 23 -7.25 -7.68 -0.52
C VAL A 23 -7.48 -8.53 0.75
N GLY A 24 -8.68 -8.41 1.32
CA GLY A 24 -9.05 -9.01 2.60
C GLY A 24 -8.26 -8.39 3.76
N ASN A 25 -7.51 -9.25 4.45
CA ASN A 25 -6.62 -8.85 5.54
C ASN A 25 -5.18 -8.54 5.08
N LEU A 26 -4.88 -8.69 3.78
CA LEU A 26 -3.56 -8.36 3.24
C LEU A 26 -3.57 -6.97 2.59
N VAL A 27 -2.51 -6.21 2.85
CA VAL A 27 -2.20 -4.96 2.16
C VAL A 27 -0.94 -5.16 1.34
N LYS A 28 -1.08 -5.18 0.02
CA LYS A 28 0.04 -5.36 -0.91
C LYS A 28 0.60 -3.99 -1.30
N ASN A 29 1.80 -3.69 -0.84
CA ASN A 29 2.50 -2.46 -1.20
C ASN A 29 2.94 -2.52 -2.67
N GLN A 30 2.55 -1.53 -3.49
CA GLN A 30 3.03 -1.38 -4.86
C GLN A 30 4.28 -0.52 -4.91
N TYR A 31 5.27 -0.90 -4.10
CA TYR A 31 6.57 -0.26 -4.08
C TYR A 31 7.55 -1.04 -4.98
N PRO A 32 8.14 -0.39 -6.00
CA PRO A 32 9.05 -1.04 -6.94
C PRO A 32 10.17 -1.80 -6.22
N PRO A 33 10.47 -3.05 -6.62
CA PRO A 33 11.56 -3.82 -6.02
C PRO A 33 12.91 -3.10 -6.04
N ALA A 34 13.16 -2.32 -7.10
CA ALA A 34 14.40 -1.55 -7.28
C ALA A 34 14.61 -0.46 -6.22
N TRP A 35 13.56 -0.03 -5.52
CA TRP A 35 13.64 1.03 -4.49
C TRP A 35 13.63 0.48 -3.06
N ARG A 36 13.49 -0.84 -2.90
CA ARG A 36 13.47 -1.48 -1.59
C ARG A 36 14.87 -1.38 -0.97
N ILE A 37 14.91 -0.92 0.27
CA ILE A 37 16.11 -0.92 1.09
C ILE A 37 16.49 -2.39 1.36
N LYS A 38 17.78 -2.73 1.24
CA LYS A 38 18.33 -4.04 1.56
C LYS A 38 18.82 -4.08 3.01
#